data_AF-A0A2V6HC11-F1
#
_entry.id   AF-A0A2V6HC11-F1
#
_cell.length_a   1.000
_cell.length_b   1.000
_cell.length_c   1.000
_cell.angle_alpha   90.00
_cell.angle_beta   90.00
_cell.angle_gamma   90.00
#
_symmetry.space_group_name_H-M   'P 1'
#
loop_
_entity.id
_entity.type
_entity.pdbx_description
1 polymer ?
#
loop_
_entity_poly.entity_id
_entity_poly.type
_entity_poly.pdbx_seq_one_letter_code
_entity_poly.pdbx_strand_id
1 'polypeptide(L)'
;MNIKRLILAIGVVFIVLWVTDFLIHGVWMTPDYRATQQLWRTDAEMTSRMGWMLCAQLLFVITFVIVWAKGFASSTAKISCAAGYGLLMGLFSGVWALIMYVVVPMPGSIAVKWFFAGIAQTILLGLVTFWMYKPSAQTQD
;
A
#
# COMPACT_ATOMS: atom_id res chain seq x y z
N MET A 1 -16.30 -7.61 -15.18
CA MET A 1 -15.89 -6.63 -14.14
C MET A 1 -16.84 -5.45 -14.16
N ASN A 2 -17.25 -4.92 -13.00
CA ASN A 2 -18.07 -3.72 -12.92
C ASN A 2 -17.16 -2.48 -12.88
N ILE A 3 -17.03 -1.77 -14.00
CA ILE A 3 -16.09 -0.63 -14.14
C ILE A 3 -16.40 0.52 -13.18
N LYS A 4 -17.69 0.81 -12.94
CA LYS A 4 -18.09 1.88 -11.99
C LYS A 4 -17.62 1.56 -10.57
N ARG A 5 -17.82 0.30 -10.12
CA ARG A 5 -17.32 -0.16 -8.82
C ARG A 5 -15.80 -0.22 -8.77
N LEU A 6 -15.14 -0.56 -9.87
CA LEU A 6 -13.68 -0.60 -9.94
C LEU A 6 -13.08 0.80 -9.73
N ILE A 7 -13.58 1.81 -10.45
CA ILE A 7 -13.13 3.21 -10.32
C ILE A 7 -13.38 3.71 -8.89
N LEU A 8 -14.56 3.42 -8.33
CA LEU A 8 -14.88 3.78 -6.95
C LEU A 8 -13.92 3.12 -5.95
N ALA A 9 -13.63 1.82 -6.12
CA ALA A 9 -12.69 1.10 -5.26
C ALA A 9 -11.27 1.69 -5.34
N ILE A 10 -10.77 1.99 -6.54
CA ILE A 10 -9.48 2.65 -6.74
C ILE A 10 -9.44 3.98 -5.98
N GLY A 11 -10.47 4.82 -6.13
CA GLY A 11 -10.53 6.11 -5.45
C GLY A 11 -10.51 5.98 -3.92
N VAL A 12 -11.34 5.11 -3.35
CA VAL A 12 -11.39 4.91 -1.88
C VAL A 12 -10.10 4.32 -1.34
N VAL A 13 -9.57 3.27 -1.99
CA VAL A 13 -8.33 2.62 -1.57
C VAL A 13 -7.14 3.58 -1.67
N PHE A 14 -7.13 4.48 -2.66
CA PHE A 14 -6.11 5.53 -2.80
C PHE A 14 -6.15 6.53 -1.64
N ILE A 15 -7.34 6.99 -1.25
CA ILE A 15 -7.48 7.87 -0.09
C ILE A 15 -6.98 7.16 1.18
N VAL A 16 -7.33 5.89 1.38
CA VAL A 16 -6.86 5.12 2.54
C VAL A 16 -5.34 4.95 2.53
N LEU A 17 -4.74 4.62 1.38
CA LEU A 17 -3.28 4.55 1.23
C LEU A 17 -2.64 5.89 1.60
N TRP A 18 -3.10 6.99 1.00
CA TRP A 18 -2.53 8.30 1.23
C TRP A 18 -2.62 8.75 2.70
N VAL A 19 -3.78 8.55 3.34
CA VAL A 19 -3.97 8.88 4.77
C VAL A 19 -3.05 8.04 5.64
N THR A 20 -2.95 6.75 5.38
CA THR A 20 -2.09 5.86 6.18
C THR A 20 -0.60 6.13 5.95
N ASP A 21 -0.17 6.47 4.73
CA ASP A 21 1.19 6.93 4.44
C ASP A 21 1.51 8.21 5.20
N PHE A 22 0.58 9.17 5.26
CA PHE A 22 0.77 10.37 6.06
C PHE A 22 0.93 10.05 7.55
N LEU A 23 0.10 9.15 8.10
CA LEU A 23 0.22 8.74 9.51
C LEU A 23 1.52 7.99 9.80
N ILE A 24 1.95 7.10 8.91
CA ILE A 24 3.17 6.32 9.07
C ILE A 24 4.40 7.23 8.90
N HIS A 25 4.52 7.89 7.76
CA HIS A 25 5.73 8.61 7.37
C HIS A 25 5.76 10.07 7.83
N GLY A 26 4.61 10.76 7.76
CA GLY A 26 4.47 12.17 8.12
C GLY A 26 4.25 12.43 9.62
N VAL A 27 3.94 11.40 10.41
CA VAL A 27 3.73 11.52 11.86
C VAL A 27 4.61 10.56 12.65
N TRP A 28 4.40 9.25 12.50
CA TRP A 28 5.07 8.26 13.36
C TRP A 28 6.57 8.17 13.14
N MET A 29 7.02 8.22 11.88
CA MET A 29 8.42 8.06 11.50
C MET A 29 9.19 9.38 11.38
N THR A 30 8.53 10.53 11.58
CA THR A 30 9.19 11.85 11.49
C THR A 30 10.43 11.96 12.40
N PRO A 31 10.44 11.47 13.65
CA PRO A 31 11.64 11.49 14.48
C PRO A 31 12.80 10.69 13.88
N ASP A 32 12.52 9.51 13.29
CA ASP A 32 13.54 8.68 12.67
C ASP A 32 14.16 9.37 11.44
N TYR A 33 13.32 10.03 10.62
CA TYR A 33 13.78 10.77 9.44
C TYR A 33 14.59 12.00 9.81
N ARG A 34 14.22 12.71 10.88
CA ARG A 34 14.99 13.83 11.40
C ARG A 34 16.36 13.40 11.94
N ALA A 35 16.42 12.25 12.61
CA ALA A 35 17.68 11.67 13.09
C ALA A 35 18.61 11.19 11.96
N THR A 36 18.10 11.08 10.73
CA THR A 36 18.81 10.54 9.56
C THR A 36 18.75 11.48 8.35
N GLN A 37 18.61 12.79 8.56
CA GLN A 37 18.41 13.79 7.49
C GLN A 37 19.45 13.69 6.36
N GLN A 38 20.68 13.31 6.67
CA GLN A 38 21.77 13.11 5.71
C GLN A 38 21.49 12.02 4.66
N LEU A 39 20.52 11.13 4.89
CA LEU A 39 20.13 10.08 3.95
C LEU A 39 19.10 10.55 2.91
N TRP A 40 18.41 11.64 3.18
CA TRP A 40 17.21 12.06 2.46
C TRP A 40 17.47 13.32 1.64
N ARG A 41 16.65 13.52 0.61
CA ARG A 41 16.59 14.82 -0.07
C ARG A 41 16.11 15.89 0.90
N THR A 42 16.44 17.15 0.60
CA THR A 42 15.93 18.27 1.39
C THR A 42 14.40 18.37 1.32
N ASP A 43 13.75 18.97 2.32
CA ASP A 43 12.30 19.13 2.35
C ASP A 43 11.75 19.86 1.11
N ALA A 44 12.49 20.88 0.63
CA ALA A 44 12.14 21.61 -0.59
C ALA A 44 12.18 20.71 -1.84
N GLU A 45 13.20 19.85 -1.94
CA GLU A 45 13.33 18.89 -3.04
C GLU A 45 12.30 17.77 -3.01
N MET A 46 11.93 17.31 -1.81
CA MET A 46 10.86 16.33 -1.65
C MET A 46 9.50 16.94 -2.03
N THR A 47 9.23 18.16 -1.55
CA THR A 47 7.98 18.87 -1.82
C THR A 47 7.79 19.14 -3.32
N SER A 48 8.84 19.59 -4.01
CA SER A 48 8.77 19.84 -5.47
C SER A 48 8.56 18.57 -6.31
N ARG A 49 8.73 17.39 -5.71
CA ARG A 49 8.54 16.07 -6.35
C ARG A 49 7.31 15.33 -5.84
N MET A 50 6.47 15.95 -5.01
CA MET A 50 5.27 15.31 -4.44
C MET A 50 4.33 14.76 -5.50
N GLY A 51 4.23 15.39 -6.68
CA GLY A 51 3.46 14.86 -7.81
C GLY A 51 3.89 13.45 -8.25
N TRP A 52 5.20 13.15 -8.23
CA TRP A 52 5.70 11.81 -8.55
C TRP A 52 5.31 10.77 -7.51
N MET A 53 5.28 11.18 -6.23
CA MET A 53 4.83 10.31 -5.13
C MET A 53 3.36 9.95 -5.27
N LEU A 54 2.50 10.95 -5.55
CA LEU A 54 1.08 10.73 -5.78
C LEU A 54 0.83 9.84 -7.01
N CYS A 55 1.57 10.04 -8.10
CA CYS A 55 1.51 9.16 -9.28
C CYS A 55 1.89 7.71 -8.94
N ALA A 56 2.96 7.49 -8.16
CA ALA A 56 3.38 6.17 -7.74
C ALA A 56 2.32 5.48 -6.85
N GLN A 57 1.78 6.20 -5.87
CA GLN A 57 0.70 5.72 -5.00
C GLN A 57 -0.56 5.37 -5.81
N LEU A 58 -0.92 6.20 -6.79
CA LEU A 58 -2.07 5.94 -7.65
C LEU A 58 -1.87 4.67 -8.51
N LEU A 59 -0.69 4.50 -9.12
CA LEU A 59 -0.35 3.30 -9.88
C LEU A 59 -0.34 2.04 -9.01
N PHE A 60 0.19 2.13 -7.80
CA PHE A 60 0.14 1.04 -6.82
C PHE A 60 -1.31 0.63 -6.55
N VAL A 61 -2.20 1.57 -6.26
CA VAL A 61 -3.60 1.28 -5.95
C VAL A 61 -4.36 0.74 -7.15
N ILE A 62 -4.16 1.32 -8.34
CA ILE A 62 -4.78 0.83 -9.59
C ILE A 62 -4.42 -0.64 -9.79
N THR A 63 -3.13 -0.98 -9.73
CA THR A 63 -2.67 -2.35 -9.95
C THR A 63 -3.14 -3.30 -8.85
N PHE A 64 -3.05 -2.89 -7.58
CA PHE A 64 -3.56 -3.65 -6.43
C PHE A 64 -5.06 -4.00 -6.60
N VAL A 65 -5.91 -3.01 -6.85
CA VAL A 65 -7.35 -3.23 -7.00
C VAL A 65 -7.68 -4.06 -8.25
N ILE A 66 -6.97 -3.87 -9.35
CA ILE A 66 -7.16 -4.69 -10.58
C ILE A 66 -6.79 -6.15 -10.34
N VAL A 67 -5.67 -6.43 -9.66
CA VAL A 67 -5.26 -7.80 -9.33
C VAL A 67 -6.32 -8.48 -8.46
N TRP A 68 -6.83 -7.80 -7.44
CA TRP A 68 -7.97 -8.29 -6.66
C TRP A 68 -9.19 -8.58 -7.55
N ALA A 69 -9.62 -7.60 -8.33
CA ALA A 69 -10.84 -7.66 -9.14
C ALA A 69 -10.81 -8.77 -10.21
N LYS A 70 -9.64 -9.07 -10.78
CA LYS A 70 -9.46 -10.10 -11.82
C LYS A 70 -9.11 -11.47 -11.26
N GLY A 71 -8.32 -11.55 -10.20
CA GLY A 71 -7.74 -12.80 -9.71
C GLY A 71 -8.45 -13.43 -8.52
N PHE A 72 -9.15 -12.63 -7.70
CA PHE A 72 -9.65 -13.09 -6.41
C PHE A 72 -11.14 -12.83 -6.21
N ALA A 73 -11.64 -11.68 -6.68
CA ALA A 73 -13.01 -11.25 -6.40
C ALA A 73 -14.09 -12.20 -6.93
N SER A 74 -13.86 -12.95 -8.02
CA SER A 74 -14.84 -13.94 -8.50
C SER A 74 -14.77 -15.29 -7.78
N SER A 75 -13.66 -15.57 -7.10
CA SER A 75 -13.33 -16.92 -6.63
C SER A 75 -13.59 -17.14 -5.14
N THR A 76 -13.97 -16.11 -4.40
CA THR A 76 -14.23 -16.21 -2.96
C THR A 76 -15.04 -15.04 -2.43
N ALA A 77 -15.99 -15.32 -1.53
CA ALA A 77 -16.71 -14.31 -0.74
C ALA A 77 -16.09 -14.09 0.65
N LYS A 78 -14.93 -14.68 0.94
CA LYS A 78 -14.34 -14.68 2.29
C LYS A 78 -13.40 -13.49 2.49
N ILE A 79 -13.65 -12.71 3.53
CA ILE A 79 -12.79 -11.57 3.92
C ILE A 79 -11.37 -11.99 4.30
N SER A 80 -11.18 -13.24 4.79
CA SER A 80 -9.84 -13.78 5.07
C SER A 80 -8.99 -13.92 3.82
N CYS A 81 -9.58 -14.14 2.65
CA CYS A 81 -8.86 -14.11 1.38
C CYS A 81 -8.36 -12.70 1.03
N ALA A 82 -9.11 -11.66 1.40
CA ALA A 82 -8.69 -10.28 1.22
C ALA A 82 -7.53 -9.90 2.16
N ALA A 83 -7.57 -10.36 3.40
CA ALA A 83 -6.45 -10.22 4.33
C ALA A 83 -5.20 -10.96 3.83
N GLY A 84 -5.35 -12.19 3.35
CA GLY A 84 -4.26 -12.97 2.76
C GLY A 84 -3.70 -12.33 1.49
N TYR A 85 -4.56 -11.79 0.62
CA TYR A 85 -4.16 -11.02 -0.54
C TYR A 85 -3.32 -9.79 -0.13
N GLY A 86 -3.82 -9.01 0.83
CA GLY A 86 -3.09 -7.84 1.35
C GLY A 86 -1.75 -8.21 1.99
N LEU A 87 -1.68 -9.33 2.73
CA LEU A 87 -0.42 -9.85 3.28
C LEU A 87 0.59 -10.19 2.17
N LEU A 88 0.16 -10.91 1.13
CA LEU A 88 1.03 -11.28 0.01
C LEU A 88 1.55 -10.05 -0.74
N MET A 89 0.68 -9.07 -1.00
CA MET A 89 1.08 -7.80 -1.63
C MET A 89 2.01 -6.96 -0.74
N GLY A 90 1.81 -7.03 0.58
CA GLY A 90 2.68 -6.40 1.57
C GLY A 90 4.07 -7.03 1.61
N LEU A 91 4.14 -8.36 1.59
CA LEU A 91 5.41 -9.08 1.49
C LEU A 91 6.11 -8.77 0.16
N PHE A 92 5.37 -8.77 -0.96
CA PHE A 92 5.89 -8.48 -2.28
C PHE A 92 6.51 -7.08 -2.37
N SER A 93 5.79 -6.06 -1.91
CA SER A 93 6.28 -4.67 -1.91
C SER A 93 7.33 -4.42 -0.83
N GLY A 94 7.21 -5.06 0.33
CA GLY A 94 8.08 -4.91 1.49
C GLY A 94 9.53 -5.33 1.24
N VAL A 95 9.80 -6.16 0.23
CA VAL A 95 11.17 -6.51 -0.18
C VAL A 95 12.04 -5.27 -0.40
N TRP A 96 11.46 -4.17 -0.89
CA TRP A 96 12.20 -2.91 -1.10
C TRP A 96 12.73 -2.29 0.19
N ALA A 97 12.07 -2.45 1.33
CA ALA A 97 12.59 -1.97 2.61
C ALA A 97 13.90 -2.69 2.99
N LEU A 98 13.97 -4.00 2.71
CA LEU A 98 15.16 -4.82 2.95
C LEU A 98 16.28 -4.48 1.97
N ILE A 99 15.95 -4.26 0.70
CA ILE A 99 16.93 -3.82 -0.31
C ILE A 99 17.51 -2.45 0.09
N MET A 100 16.67 -1.49 0.49
CA MET A 100 17.10 -0.15 0.88
C MET A 100 18.01 -0.16 2.11
N TYR A 101 17.79 -1.07 3.06
CA TYR A 101 18.71 -1.30 4.17
C TYR A 101 20.11 -1.74 3.72
N VAL A 102 20.20 -2.51 2.64
CA VAL A 102 21.48 -3.00 2.10
C VAL A 102 22.19 -1.94 1.27
N VAL A 103 21.45 -1.19 0.45
CA VAL A 103 22.06 -0.27 -0.55
C VAL A 103 22.23 1.16 -0.05
N VAL A 104 21.48 1.57 0.96
CA VAL A 104 21.60 2.88 1.64
C VAL A 104 22.08 2.62 3.06
N PRO A 105 22.93 3.49 3.66
CA PRO A 105 23.33 3.39 5.07
C PRO A 105 22.17 3.77 6.02
N MET A 106 21.03 3.08 5.87
CA MET A 106 19.81 3.26 6.62
C MET A 106 19.86 2.43 7.90
N PRO A 107 19.48 3.00 9.07
CA PRO A 107 19.33 2.20 10.29
C PRO A 107 18.33 1.05 10.09
N GLY A 108 18.68 -0.13 10.58
CA GLY A 108 17.81 -1.31 10.49
C GLY A 108 16.43 -1.10 11.13
N SER A 109 16.33 -0.21 12.13
CA SER A 109 15.05 0.18 12.74
C SER A 109 14.09 0.85 11.76
N ILE A 110 14.57 1.68 10.82
CA ILE A 110 13.74 2.31 9.79
C ILE A 110 13.25 1.24 8.80
N ALA A 111 14.14 0.34 8.36
CA ALA A 111 13.78 -0.72 7.43
C ALA A 111 12.73 -1.68 8.02
N VAL A 112 12.88 -2.06 9.29
CA VAL A 112 11.89 -2.87 10.03
C VAL A 112 10.55 -2.15 10.11
N LYS A 113 10.52 -0.85 10.46
CA LYS A 113 9.29 -0.06 10.49
C LYS A 113 8.61 -0.01 9.12
N TRP A 114 9.35 0.27 8.04
CA TRP A 114 8.80 0.28 6.67
C TRP A 114 8.21 -1.08 6.29
N PHE A 115 8.93 -2.16 6.57
CA PHE A 115 8.50 -3.51 6.23
C PHE A 115 7.18 -3.89 6.93
N PHE A 116 7.13 -3.79 8.25
CA PHE A 116 5.95 -4.21 9.00
C PHE A 116 4.78 -3.23 8.87
N ALA A 117 5.03 -1.92 8.78
CA ALA A 117 3.98 -0.94 8.54
C ALA A 117 3.38 -1.13 7.15
N GLY A 118 4.20 -1.37 6.12
CA GLY A 118 3.75 -1.68 4.76
C GLY A 118 2.86 -2.91 4.73
N ILE A 119 3.24 -4.00 5.41
CA ILE A 119 2.39 -5.21 5.52
C ILE A 119 1.05 -4.91 6.19
N ALA A 120 1.06 -4.22 7.33
CA ALA A 120 -0.18 -3.85 8.03
C ALA A 120 -1.08 -2.97 7.14
N GLN A 121 -0.48 -2.01 6.43
CA GLN A 121 -1.16 -1.12 5.51
C GLN A 121 -1.79 -1.90 4.35
N THR A 122 -1.05 -2.78 3.66
CA THR A 122 -1.61 -3.54 2.53
C THR A 122 -2.68 -4.54 2.95
N ILE A 123 -2.61 -5.10 4.17
CA ILE A 123 -3.72 -5.87 4.75
C ILE A 123 -4.97 -5.01 4.87
N LEU A 124 -4.85 -3.81 5.45
CA LEU A 124 -5.96 -2.85 5.52
C LEU A 124 -6.50 -2.50 4.13
N LEU A 125 -5.64 -2.22 3.15
CA LEU A 125 -6.05 -1.94 1.77
C LEU A 125 -6.77 -3.13 1.13
N GLY A 126 -6.33 -4.36 1.40
CA GLY A 126 -7.01 -5.58 0.96
C GLY A 126 -8.43 -5.66 1.52
N LEU A 127 -8.59 -5.41 2.82
CA LEU A 127 -9.90 -5.38 3.48
C LEU A 127 -10.82 -4.29 2.88
N VAL A 128 -10.31 -3.07 2.70
CA VAL A 128 -11.09 -1.98 2.08
C VAL A 128 -11.47 -2.34 0.64
N THR A 129 -10.55 -2.92 -0.13
CA THR A 129 -10.80 -3.36 -1.50
C THR A 129 -11.91 -4.41 -1.56
N PHE A 130 -11.95 -5.37 -0.62
CA PHE A 130 -13.02 -6.36 -0.51
C PHE A 130 -14.40 -5.73 -0.34
N TRP A 131 -14.52 -4.69 0.50
CA TRP A 131 -15.80 -4.01 0.73
C TRP A 131 -16.23 -3.16 -0.46
N MET A 132 -15.28 -2.49 -1.12
CA MET A 132 -15.57 -1.60 -2.24
C MET A 132 -15.81 -2.34 -3.55
N TYR A 133 -15.09 -3.45 -3.76
CA TYR A 133 -15.22 -4.33 -4.91
C TYR A 133 -15.63 -5.73 -4.46
N LYS A 134 -16.85 -5.81 -3.93
CA LYS A 134 -17.42 -7.05 -3.38
C LYS A 134 -17.38 -8.19 -4.40
N PRO A 135 -16.98 -9.40 -3.94
CA PRO A 135 -17.12 -10.62 -4.71
C PRO A 135 -18.55 -10.85 -5.20
N SER A 136 -18.72 -11.16 -6.49
CA SER A 136 -19.91 -11.87 -6.94
C SER A 136 -19.67 -13.34 -6.61
N ALA A 137 -20.26 -13.85 -5.54
CA ALA A 137 -20.21 -15.28 -5.26
C ALA A 137 -20.80 -16.01 -6.47
N GLN A 138 -20.00 -16.74 -7.23
CA GLN A 138 -20.56 -17.78 -8.07
C GLN A 138 -21.10 -18.84 -7.12
N THR A 139 -22.42 -19.07 -7.15
CA THR A 139 -23.00 -20.31 -6.63
C THR A 139 -22.24 -21.45 -7.29
N GLN A 140 -21.54 -22.24 -6.48
CA GLN A 140 -21.02 -23.53 -6.92
C GLN A 140 -22.25 -24.41 -7.11
N ASP A 141 -22.72 -24.51 -8.36
CA ASP A 141 -23.64 -25.57 -8.79
C ASP A 141 -22.91 -26.91 -8.83
#